data_AF-A0A376W3E0-F1
#
_entry.id   AF-A0A376W3E0-F1
#
_cell.length_a   1.000
_cell.length_b   1.000
_cell.length_c   1.000
_cell.angle_alpha   90.00
_cell.angle_beta   90.00
_cell.angle_gamma   90.00
#
_symmetry.space_group_name_H-M   'P 1'
#
loop_
_entity.id
_entity.type
_entity.pdbx_description
1 polymer ?
#
loop_
_entity_poly.entity_id
_entity_poly.type
_entity_poly.pdbx_seq_one_letter_code
_entity_poly.pdbx_strand_id
1 'polypeptide(L)'
;MRLWLIRHGETQANVDGLYSGHAPTPLTARGIEQAQNLHTLLHDVSFDLVLCSELERAQHTARLVLSDRQLPVHIIPELNEMFFWRLGDATSS
;
A
#
# COMPACT_ATOMS: atom_id res chain seq x y z
N MET A 1 -18.80 -13.53 5.01
CA MET A 1 -17.84 -12.52 4.50
C MET A 1 -16.51 -12.70 5.22
N ARG A 2 -15.39 -12.66 4.51
CA ARG A 2 -14.03 -12.68 5.08
C ARG A 2 -13.30 -11.44 4.59
N LEU A 3 -12.67 -10.70 5.51
CA LEU A 3 -11.88 -9.51 5.19
C LEU A 3 -10.40 -9.84 5.28
N TRP A 4 -9.64 -9.46 4.26
CA TRP A 4 -8.19 -9.55 4.22
C TRP A 4 -7.62 -8.15 4.28
N LEU A 5 -6.83 -7.86 5.32
CA LEU A 5 -6.26 -6.53 5.54
C LEU A 5 -4.77 -6.60 5.23
N ILE A 6 -4.34 -5.81 4.25
CA ILE A 6 -2.95 -5.74 3.80
C ILE A 6 -2.50 -4.28 3.92
N ARG A 7 -1.39 -4.05 4.61
CA ARG A 7 -0.70 -2.76 4.57
C ARG A 7 0.19 -2.71 3.32
N HIS A 8 0.37 -1.52 2.74
CA HIS A 8 1.35 -1.33 1.67
C HIS A 8 2.75 -1.83 2.08
N GLY A 9 3.56 -2.23 1.10
CA GLY A 9 4.96 -2.62 1.33
C GLY A 9 5.80 -1.49 1.92
N GLU A 10 6.98 -1.83 2.44
CA GLU A 10 7.94 -0.85 2.96
C GLU A 10 8.26 0.26 1.94
N THR A 11 8.33 1.49 2.42
CA THR A 11 8.65 2.68 1.62
C THR A 11 9.92 3.37 2.12
N GLN A 12 10.50 4.25 1.31
CA GLN A 12 11.67 5.02 1.72
C GLN A 12 11.41 5.82 3.00
N ALA A 13 10.23 6.45 3.13
CA ALA A 13 9.85 7.16 4.36
C ALA A 13 9.80 6.24 5.59
N ASN A 14 9.45 4.96 5.44
CA ASN A 14 9.50 4.02 6.56
C ASN A 14 10.94 3.71 6.98
N VAL A 15 11.85 3.55 6.03
CA VAL A 15 13.28 3.34 6.30
C VAL A 15 13.87 4.55 7.00
N ASP A 16 13.50 5.75 6.56
CA ASP A 16 13.99 7.01 7.11
C ASP A 16 13.31 7.41 8.43
N GLY A 17 12.32 6.64 8.90
CA GLY A 17 11.55 6.93 10.11
C GLY A 17 10.66 8.17 10.01
N LEU A 18 10.30 8.58 8.79
CA LEU A 18 9.50 9.76 8.51
C LEU A 18 8.00 9.43 8.46
N TYR A 19 7.19 10.38 8.92
CA TYR A 19 5.74 10.34 8.70
C TYR A 19 5.44 10.64 7.23
N SER A 20 4.88 9.66 6.51
CA SER A 20 4.61 9.83 5.08
C SER A 20 3.31 10.60 4.80
N GLY A 21 2.28 10.47 5.63
CA GLY A 21 0.97 11.09 5.37
C GLY A 21 0.48 10.83 3.95
N HIS A 22 0.12 11.89 3.21
CA HIS A 22 -0.24 11.78 1.78
C HIS A 22 0.94 12.07 0.84
N ALA A 23 2.12 12.38 1.38
CA ALA A 23 3.29 12.62 0.54
C ALA A 23 3.64 11.36 -0.27
N PRO A 24 4.00 11.51 -1.55
CA PRO A 24 4.41 10.39 -2.37
C PRO A 24 5.74 9.85 -1.84
N THR A 25 5.77 8.56 -1.56
CA THR A 25 6.99 7.83 -1.20
C THR A 25 6.99 6.49 -1.93
N PRO A 26 8.07 6.16 -2.65
CA PRO A 26 8.13 4.91 -3.41
C PRO A 26 8.31 3.71 -2.47
N LEU A 27 7.88 2.53 -2.94
CA LEU A 27 8.24 1.26 -2.30
C LEU A 27 9.75 1.05 -2.40
N THR A 28 10.36 0.49 -1.36
CA THR A 28 11.74 0.00 -1.43
C THR A 28 11.80 -1.31 -2.21
N ALA A 29 13.01 -1.78 -2.56
CA ALA A 29 13.19 -3.11 -3.13
C ALA A 29 12.58 -4.20 -2.23
N ARG A 30 12.78 -4.06 -0.91
CA ARG A 30 12.16 -4.94 0.10
C ARG A 30 10.64 -4.82 0.11
N GLY A 31 10.09 -3.60 -0.02
CA GLY A 31 8.64 -3.38 -0.13
C GLY A 31 8.01 -4.06 -1.35
N ILE A 32 8.74 -4.08 -2.47
CA ILE A 32 8.34 -4.80 -3.68
C ILE A 32 8.37 -6.32 -3.43
N GLU A 33 9.44 -6.86 -2.85
CA GLU A 33 9.55 -8.28 -2.50
C GLU A 33 8.45 -8.72 -1.53
N GLN A 34 8.11 -7.89 -0.54
CA GLN A 34 6.99 -8.14 0.38
C GLN A 34 5.67 -8.32 -0.37
N ALA A 35 5.37 -7.44 -1.32
CA ALA A 35 4.14 -7.50 -2.11
C ALA A 35 4.10 -8.73 -3.05
N GLN A 36 5.24 -9.07 -3.66
CA GLN A 36 5.39 -10.27 -4.49
C GLN A 36 5.23 -11.56 -3.67
N ASN A 37 5.79 -11.61 -2.46
CA ASN A 37 5.62 -12.76 -1.58
C ASN A 37 4.15 -12.92 -1.14
N LEU A 38 3.43 -11.81 -0.92
CA LEU A 38 2.00 -11.83 -0.63
C LEU A 38 1.17 -12.39 -1.80
N HIS A 39 1.54 -12.11 -3.05
CA HIS A 39 0.91 -12.76 -4.21
C HIS A 39 0.99 -14.28 -4.10
N THR A 40 2.17 -14.83 -3.82
CA THR A 40 2.37 -16.27 -3.65
C THR A 40 1.58 -16.83 -2.47
N LEU A 41 1.59 -16.15 -1.32
CA LEU A 41 0.88 -16.60 -0.12
C LEU A 41 -0.64 -16.61 -0.28
N LEU A 42 -1.17 -15.69 -1.09
CA LEU A 42 -2.59 -15.54 -1.34
C LEU A 42 -3.02 -16.20 -2.65
N HIS A 43 -2.15 -17.00 -3.28
CA HIS A 43 -2.37 -17.62 -4.59
C HIS A 43 -3.72 -18.36 -4.68
N ASP A 44 -4.07 -19.13 -3.65
CA ASP A 44 -5.29 -19.95 -3.64
C ASP A 44 -6.53 -19.21 -3.08
N VAL A 45 -6.37 -17.93 -2.72
CA VAL A 45 -7.47 -17.09 -2.23
C VAL A 45 -8.17 -16.43 -3.42
N SER A 46 -9.44 -16.80 -3.63
CA SER A 46 -10.34 -16.10 -4.53
C SER A 46 -10.90 -14.85 -3.83
N PHE A 47 -10.65 -13.67 -4.39
CA PHE A 47 -11.21 -12.41 -3.91
C PHE A 47 -12.40 -12.01 -4.77
N ASP A 48 -13.51 -11.68 -4.13
CA ASP A 48 -14.70 -11.15 -4.82
C ASP A 48 -14.58 -9.64 -5.08
N LEU A 49 -13.78 -8.93 -4.27
CA LEU A 49 -13.66 -7.47 -4.29
C LEU A 49 -12.27 -7.05 -3.78
N VAL A 50 -11.69 -6.04 -4.43
CA VAL A 50 -10.45 -5.39 -4.00
C VAL A 50 -10.70 -3.90 -3.77
N LEU A 51 -10.44 -3.45 -2.56
CA LEU A 51 -10.52 -2.04 -2.16
C LEU A 51 -9.10 -1.54 -1.88
N CYS A 52 -8.75 -0.36 -2.36
CA CYS A 52 -7.41 0.21 -2.20
C CYS A 52 -7.48 1.71 -1.90
N SER A 53 -6.52 2.21 -1.13
CA SER A 53 -6.29 3.64 -0.96
C SER A 53 -5.86 4.30 -2.27
N GLU A 54 -6.11 5.60 -2.41
CA GLU A 54 -5.62 6.42 -3.53
C GLU A 54 -4.09 6.54 -3.56
N LEU A 55 -3.40 6.27 -2.45
CA LEU A 55 -1.96 6.53 -2.34
C LEU A 55 -1.15 5.52 -3.17
N GLU A 56 -0.21 6.03 -3.97
CA GLU A 56 0.53 5.24 -4.96
C GLU A 56 1.23 4.01 -4.36
N ARG A 57 1.76 4.10 -3.15
CA ARG A 57 2.37 2.95 -2.45
C ARG A 57 1.39 1.80 -2.20
N ALA A 58 0.12 2.12 -1.91
CA ALA A 58 -0.93 1.12 -1.73
C ALA A 58 -1.33 0.53 -3.09
N GLN A 59 -1.52 1.37 -4.12
CA GLN A 59 -1.84 0.92 -5.46
C GLN A 59 -0.73 0.05 -6.07
N HIS A 60 0.54 0.43 -5.88
CA HIS A 60 1.69 -0.35 -6.33
C HIS A 60 1.75 -1.71 -5.62
N THR A 61 1.53 -1.73 -4.30
CA THR A 61 1.43 -3.00 -3.55
C THR A 61 0.30 -3.87 -4.10
N ALA A 62 -0.90 -3.30 -4.32
CA ALA A 62 -2.05 -4.03 -4.83
C ALA A 62 -1.78 -4.62 -6.23
N ARG A 63 -1.15 -3.86 -7.14
CA ARG A 63 -0.75 -4.37 -8.47
C ARG A 63 0.18 -5.58 -8.37
N LEU A 64 1.15 -5.56 -7.45
CA LEU A 64 2.08 -6.68 -7.26
C LEU A 64 1.42 -7.90 -6.61
N VAL A 65 0.52 -7.70 -5.64
CA VAL A 65 -0.23 -8.79 -4.99
C VAL A 65 -1.20 -9.45 -5.96
N LEU A 66 -1.89 -8.66 -6.78
CA LEU A 66 -2.82 -9.18 -7.78
C LEU A 66 -2.09 -9.77 -8.99
N SER A 67 -0.95 -9.21 -9.38
CA SER A 67 -0.10 -9.67 -10.47
C SER A 67 -0.90 -9.93 -11.76
N ASP A 68 -1.14 -11.19 -12.09
CA ASP A 68 -1.86 -11.66 -13.27
C ASP A 68 -3.37 -11.75 -13.08
N ARG A 69 -3.90 -11.53 -11.87
CA ARG A 69 -5.33 -11.60 -11.58
C ARG A 69 -6.07 -10.40 -12.19
N GLN A 70 -7.04 -10.68 -13.04
CA GLN A 70 -7.92 -9.65 -13.62
C GLN A 70 -9.08 -9.31 -12.69
N LEU A 71 -8.78 -8.66 -11.56
CA LEU A 71 -9.79 -8.13 -10.63
C LEU A 71 -9.82 -6.60 -10.69
N PRO A 72 -11.01 -5.98 -10.74
CA PRO A 72 -11.10 -4.53 -10.62
C PRO A 72 -10.66 -4.08 -9.24
N VAL A 73 -9.82 -3.05 -9.18
CA VAL A 73 -9.41 -2.40 -7.94
C VAL A 73 -10.26 -1.15 -7.76
N HIS A 74 -11.07 -1.10 -6.71
CA HIS A 74 -11.85 0.06 -6.37
C HIS A 74 -11.04 0.98 -5.46
N ILE A 75 -10.82 2.21 -5.91
CA ILE A 75 -10.10 3.21 -5.16
C ILE A 75 -11.04 3.91 -4.19
N ILE A 76 -10.73 3.86 -2.89
CA ILE A 76 -11.55 4.35 -1.79
C ILE A 76 -10.74 5.39 -1.00
N PRO A 77 -11.02 6.69 -1.16
CA PRO A 77 -10.30 7.78 -0.46
C PRO A 77 -10.33 7.64 1.07
N GLU A 78 -11.39 7.06 1.63
CA GLU A 78 -11.56 6.83 3.07
C GLU A 78 -10.56 5.81 3.63
N LEU A 79 -9.88 5.05 2.76
CA LEU A 79 -8.78 4.15 3.15
C LEU A 79 -7.41 4.84 3.15
N ASN A 80 -7.33 6.13 2.78
CA ASN A 80 -6.07 6.86 2.80
C ASN A 80 -5.49 6.95 4.22
N GLU A 81 -4.16 7.00 4.29
CA GLU A 81 -3.48 7.30 5.54
C GLU A 81 -3.97 8.65 6.11
N MET A 82 -3.90 8.83 7.43
CA MET A 82 -4.28 10.11 8.02
C MET A 82 -3.48 11.25 7.39
N PHE A 83 -4.14 12.37 7.11
CA PHE A 83 -3.46 13.55 6.59
C PHE A 83 -2.66 14.22 7.72
N PHE A 84 -1.33 14.15 7.65
CA PHE A 84 -0.43 14.49 8.76
C PHE A 84 -0.05 15.98 8.88
N TRP A 85 -0.76 16.91 8.20
CA TRP A 85 -0.51 18.37 8.29
C TRP A 85 -0.47 18.96 9.72
N ARG A 86 -1.05 18.30 10.73
CA ARG A 86 -1.06 18.78 12.12
C ARG A 86 0.18 18.43 12.96
N LEU A 87 1.11 17.64 12.44
CA LEU A 87 2.37 17.32 13.10
C LEU A 87 3.47 17.72 12.11
N GLY A 88 3.91 18.97 12.20
CA GLY A 88 4.67 19.68 11.17
C GLY A 88 5.70 18.83 10.44
N ASP A 89 5.78 19.04 9.13
CA ASP A 89 6.74 18.40 8.24
C ASP A 89 8.12 18.40 8.91
N ALA A 90 8.65 17.22 9.23
CA ALA A 90 9.99 17.05 9.81
C ALA A 90 11.10 17.41 8.79
N THR A 91 10.75 18.04 7.68
CA THR A 91 11.65 18.61 6.67
C THR A 91 11.72 20.11 6.86
N SER A 92 12.36 20.54 7.94
CA SER A 92 12.85 21.91 8.11
C SER A 92 14.14 21.84 8.91
N SER A 93 15.23 21.53 8.21
CA SER A 93 16.62 21.77 8.62
C SER A 93 17.46 21.92 7.37
#